data_AF-A0A5D0RM65-F1
#
_entry.id   AF-A0A5D0RM65-F1
#
_cell.length_a   1.000
_cell.length_b   1.000
_cell.length_c   1.000
_cell.angle_alpha   90.00
_cell.angle_beta   90.00
_cell.angle_gamma   90.00
#
_symmetry.space_group_name_H-M   'P 1'
#
loop_
_entity.id
_entity.type
_entity.pdbx_description
1 polymer ?
#
loop_
_entity_poly.entity_id
_entity_poly.type
_entity_poly.pdbx_seq_one_letter_code
_entity_poly.pdbx_strand_id
1 'polypeptide(L)'
;MSGPAEQGGPFEMFYMLAKYGGLALLIIGIALLIYSFVGIIGAPPAAFMNTFFILGLPGLVMIFLGQAIMKVASEKLENQKKDSGRFVQNQEMQPENKILPSEKFDYKDLKTKKSTSYVRCHKCDTENETGARTCKNCGASLTGKRLCTYCRKLNEPDTRFCKNCGHDFELM
;
A
#
# COMPACT_ATOMS: atom_id res chain seq x y z
N MET A 1 11.61 -8.01 24.22
CA MET A 1 11.71 -6.54 24.36
C MET A 1 12.50 -6.00 23.18
N SER A 2 11.82 -5.51 22.15
CA SER A 2 12.36 -4.60 21.12
C SER A 2 11.23 -4.33 20.12
N GLY A 3 10.44 -3.29 20.37
CA GLY A 3 9.42 -2.83 19.43
C GLY A 3 10.07 -2.14 18.23
N PRO A 4 9.51 -2.22 17.02
CA PRO A 4 9.99 -1.41 15.91
C PRO A 4 9.51 0.03 16.11
N ALA A 5 10.45 0.88 16.57
CA ALA A 5 10.45 2.29 16.22
C ALA A 5 10.74 2.39 14.71
N GLU A 6 9.72 2.20 13.89
CA GLU A 6 9.85 2.42 12.45
C GLU A 6 9.79 3.91 12.18
N GLN A 7 10.91 4.40 11.66
CA GLN A 7 11.24 5.81 11.50
C GLN A 7 10.24 6.49 10.57
N GLY A 8 9.59 7.53 11.09
CA GLY A 8 8.67 8.37 10.33
C GLY A 8 9.35 8.94 9.11
N GLY A 9 8.97 8.46 7.92
CA GLY A 9 9.35 9.08 6.66
C GLY A 9 8.82 10.52 6.58
N PRO A 10 9.32 11.34 5.64
CA PRO A 10 8.86 12.72 5.47
C PRO A 10 7.33 12.80 5.30
N PHE A 11 6.73 11.76 4.72
CA PHE A 11 5.29 11.64 4.51
C PHE A 11 4.46 11.51 5.81
N GLU A 12 4.97 10.79 6.82
CA GLU A 12 4.33 10.66 8.14
C GLU A 12 4.38 11.99 8.92
N MET A 13 5.49 12.73 8.79
CA MET A 13 5.57 14.07 9.38
C MET A 13 4.55 15.03 8.75
N PHE A 14 4.43 15.07 7.41
CA PHE A 14 3.42 15.90 6.74
C PHE A 14 2.00 15.51 7.17
N TYR A 15 1.74 14.23 7.36
CA TYR A 15 0.44 13.74 7.82
C TYR A 15 0.13 14.19 9.26
N MET A 16 1.08 14.02 10.18
CA MET A 16 0.92 14.45 11.56
C MET A 16 0.74 15.97 11.63
N LEU A 17 1.50 16.74 10.87
CA LEU A 17 1.31 18.18 10.69
C LEU A 17 -0.09 18.54 10.19
N ALA A 18 -0.61 17.84 9.18
CA ALA A 18 -1.95 18.07 8.66
C ALA A 18 -3.06 17.77 9.69
N LYS A 19 -2.90 16.68 10.46
CA LYS A 19 -3.86 16.29 11.51
C LYS A 19 -3.86 17.28 12.68
N TYR A 20 -2.69 17.62 13.21
CA TYR A 20 -2.59 18.60 14.29
C TYR A 20 -2.97 20.01 13.83
N GLY A 21 -2.67 20.37 12.57
CA GLY A 21 -3.12 21.62 11.96
C GLY A 21 -4.63 21.71 11.80
N GLY A 22 -5.29 20.65 11.30
CA GLY A 22 -6.75 20.58 11.20
C GLY A 22 -7.44 20.64 12.57
N LEU A 23 -6.88 19.97 13.57
CA LEU A 23 -7.37 20.03 14.95
C LEU A 23 -7.23 21.44 15.55
N ALA A 24 -6.10 22.11 15.32
CA ALA A 24 -5.89 23.47 15.80
C ALA A 24 -6.86 24.47 15.15
N LEU A 25 -7.07 24.39 13.83
CA LEU A 25 -8.05 25.22 13.11
C LEU A 25 -9.48 25.01 13.63
N LEU A 26 -9.85 23.77 13.95
CA LEU A 26 -11.15 23.45 14.52
C LEU A 26 -11.33 24.10 15.90
N ILE A 27 -10.32 23.97 16.79
CA ILE A 27 -10.37 24.58 18.13
C ILE A 27 -10.45 26.11 18.03
N ILE A 28 -9.65 26.72 17.15
CA ILE A 28 -9.66 28.17 16.93
C ILE A 28 -11.03 28.62 16.39
N GLY A 29 -11.60 27.90 15.42
CA GLY A 29 -12.92 28.21 14.88
C GLY A 29 -14.04 28.12 15.92
N ILE A 30 -14.01 27.08 16.78
CA ILE A 30 -14.96 26.94 17.90
C ILE A 30 -14.77 28.07 18.92
N ALA A 31 -13.54 28.45 19.25
CA ALA A 31 -13.26 29.52 20.20
C ALA A 31 -13.77 30.88 19.68
N LEU A 32 -13.58 31.19 18.39
CA LEU A 32 -14.11 32.41 17.76
C LEU A 32 -15.64 32.43 17.75
N LEU A 33 -16.25 31.28 17.49
CA LEU A 33 -17.70 31.13 17.54
C LEU A 33 -18.21 31.37 18.96
N ILE A 34 -17.63 30.74 19.97
CA ILE A 34 -18.00 30.95 21.38
C ILE A 34 -17.81 32.41 21.79
N TYR A 35 -16.70 33.04 21.42
CA TYR A 35 -16.44 34.45 21.71
C TYR A 35 -17.52 35.36 21.10
N SER A 36 -17.96 35.04 19.89
CA SER A 36 -19.07 35.74 19.24
C SER A 36 -20.40 35.61 20.00
N PHE A 37 -20.62 34.52 20.75
CA PHE A 37 -21.84 34.33 21.55
C PHE A 37 -21.72 34.87 22.98
N VAL A 38 -20.53 34.83 23.59
CA VAL A 38 -20.32 35.37 24.94
C VAL A 38 -20.43 36.90 24.96
N GLY A 39 -20.06 37.57 23.87
CA GLY A 39 -20.23 39.02 23.71
C GLY A 39 -21.70 39.51 23.67
N ILE A 40 -22.68 38.59 23.69
CA ILE A 40 -24.12 38.91 23.64
C ILE A 40 -24.63 39.44 25.01
N ILE A 41 -23.98 39.07 26.11
CA ILE A 41 -24.42 39.46 27.45
C ILE A 41 -23.95 40.90 27.73
N GLY A 42 -24.78 41.88 27.32
CA GLY A 42 -24.60 43.30 27.68
C GLY A 42 -24.11 44.23 26.56
N ALA A 43 -23.91 43.74 25.33
CA ALA A 43 -23.52 44.58 24.20
C ALA A 43 -24.75 45.18 23.46
N PRO A 44 -24.64 46.40 22.90
CA PRO A 44 -25.70 46.98 22.09
C PRO A 44 -25.94 46.14 20.81
N PRO A 45 -27.19 45.99 20.33
CA PRO A 45 -27.54 45.13 19.19
C PRO A 45 -26.76 45.40 17.89
N ALA A 46 -26.34 46.64 17.66
CA ALA A 46 -25.51 47.01 16.51
C ALA A 46 -24.07 46.44 16.58
N ALA A 47 -23.51 46.30 17.78
CA ALA A 47 -22.20 45.69 17.98
C ALA A 47 -22.24 44.15 17.85
N PHE A 48 -23.38 43.55 18.20
CA PHE A 48 -23.63 42.11 18.03
C PHE A 48 -23.57 41.69 16.56
N MET A 49 -24.31 42.40 15.69
CA MET A 49 -24.34 42.10 14.26
C MET A 49 -22.94 42.26 13.63
N ASN A 50 -22.15 43.25 14.05
CA ASN A 50 -20.81 43.41 13.50
C ASN A 50 -19.85 42.28 13.95
N THR A 51 -19.90 41.92 15.24
CA THR A 51 -19.00 40.90 15.83
C THR A 51 -19.29 39.50 15.30
N PHE A 52 -20.58 39.16 15.16
CA PHE A 52 -20.99 37.85 14.65
C PHE A 52 -20.62 37.65 13.18
N PHE A 53 -20.80 38.67 12.34
CA PHE A 53 -20.46 38.55 10.93
C PHE A 53 -18.94 38.62 10.68
N ILE A 54 -18.18 39.34 11.53
CA ILE A 54 -16.72 39.43 11.41
C ILE A 54 -16.00 38.21 11.98
N LEU A 55 -16.46 37.62 13.08
CA LEU A 55 -15.76 36.53 13.77
C LEU A 55 -16.49 35.18 13.70
N GLY A 56 -17.82 35.20 13.72
CA GLY A 56 -18.64 33.98 13.70
C GLY A 56 -18.67 33.30 12.33
N LEU A 57 -18.94 34.05 11.25
CA LEU A 57 -18.95 33.50 9.88
C LEU A 57 -17.60 32.90 9.48
N PRO A 58 -16.46 33.60 9.65
CA PRO A 58 -15.15 33.01 9.40
C PRO A 58 -14.82 31.83 10.31
N GLY A 59 -15.28 31.88 11.57
CA GLY A 59 -15.15 30.75 12.51
C GLY A 59 -15.85 29.48 11.99
N LEU A 60 -17.06 29.60 11.46
CA LEU A 60 -17.77 28.48 10.84
C LEU A 60 -17.04 27.93 9.62
N VAL A 61 -16.52 28.80 8.75
CA VAL A 61 -15.72 28.38 7.58
C VAL A 61 -14.47 27.61 8.02
N MET A 62 -13.78 28.07 9.07
CA MET A 62 -12.61 27.37 9.61
C MET A 62 -12.96 26.02 10.24
N ILE A 63 -14.13 25.88 10.87
CA ILE A 63 -14.60 24.57 11.39
C ILE A 63 -14.84 23.60 10.23
N PHE A 64 -15.53 24.02 9.17
CA PHE A 64 -15.77 23.18 7.99
C PHE A 64 -14.46 22.77 7.30
N LEU A 65 -13.52 23.71 7.15
CA LEU A 65 -12.22 23.44 6.58
C LEU A 65 -11.40 22.48 7.46
N GLY A 66 -11.40 22.69 8.77
CA GLY A 66 -10.74 21.81 9.75
C GLY A 66 -11.31 20.38 9.73
N GLN A 67 -12.64 20.24 9.66
CA GLN A 67 -13.30 18.93 9.53
C GLN A 67 -12.97 18.23 8.20
N ALA A 68 -12.92 18.97 7.09
CA ALA A 68 -12.55 18.41 5.79
C ALA A 68 -11.11 17.89 5.78
N ILE A 69 -10.16 18.67 6.32
CA ILE A 69 -8.75 18.26 6.46
C ILE A 69 -8.63 17.02 7.34
N MET A 70 -9.31 16.99 8.49
CA MET A 70 -9.29 15.85 9.41
C MET A 70 -9.88 14.58 8.78
N LYS A 71 -10.96 14.69 8.01
CA LYS A 71 -11.60 13.56 7.32
C LYS A 71 -10.68 12.94 6.27
N VAL A 72 -10.08 13.78 5.42
CA VAL A 72 -9.12 13.35 4.39
C VAL A 72 -7.87 12.73 5.03
N ALA A 73 -7.40 13.29 6.15
CA ALA A 73 -6.30 12.70 6.90
C ALA A 73 -6.69 11.32 7.48
N SER A 74 -7.79 11.25 8.24
CA SER A 74 -8.19 10.00 8.91
C SER A 74 -8.43 8.84 7.94
N GLU A 75 -9.01 9.12 6.77
CA GLU A 75 -9.28 8.10 5.75
C GLU A 75 -7.99 7.49 5.19
N LYS A 76 -6.95 8.32 5.02
CA LYS A 76 -5.65 7.87 4.53
C LYS A 76 -4.94 6.95 5.52
N LEU A 77 -5.10 7.20 6.81
CA LEU A 77 -4.50 6.39 7.89
C LEU A 77 -5.26 5.08 8.11
N GLU A 78 -6.59 5.08 7.94
CA GLU A 78 -7.38 3.86 7.98
C GLU A 78 -7.05 2.95 6.79
N ASN A 79 -6.89 3.51 5.60
CA ASN A 79 -6.51 2.76 4.40
C ASN A 79 -5.07 2.23 4.49
N GLN A 80 -4.12 3.03 4.97
CA GLN A 80 -2.74 2.56 5.21
C GLN A 80 -2.70 1.43 6.27
N LYS A 81 -3.49 1.54 7.34
CA LYS A 81 -3.60 0.49 8.37
C LYS A 81 -4.26 -0.78 7.81
N LYS A 82 -5.26 -0.64 6.92
CA LYS A 82 -5.87 -1.78 6.21
C LYS A 82 -4.87 -2.44 5.28
N ASP A 83 -4.05 -1.68 4.56
CA ASP A 83 -3.02 -2.23 3.67
C ASP A 83 -1.94 -2.97 4.48
N SER A 84 -1.35 -2.32 5.48
CA SER A 84 -0.36 -2.97 6.37
C SER A 84 -0.95 -4.18 7.12
N GLY A 85 -2.21 -4.09 7.57
CA GLY A 85 -2.93 -5.21 8.18
C GLY A 85 -3.23 -6.34 7.19
N ARG A 86 -3.52 -6.03 5.92
CA ARG A 86 -3.71 -7.02 4.85
C ARG A 86 -2.40 -7.72 4.51
N PHE A 87 -1.25 -7.03 4.51
CA PHE A 87 0.03 -7.67 4.23
C PHE A 87 0.49 -8.59 5.37
N VAL A 88 0.26 -8.21 6.62
CA VAL A 88 0.58 -9.04 7.80
C VAL A 88 -0.41 -10.20 7.98
N GLN A 89 -1.71 -9.97 7.78
CA GLN A 89 -2.73 -11.02 7.89
C GLN A 89 -2.63 -12.07 6.76
N ASN A 90 -2.05 -11.73 5.61
CA ASN A 90 -1.71 -12.70 4.56
C ASN A 90 -0.37 -13.43 4.81
N GLN A 91 0.39 -13.08 5.86
CA GLN A 91 1.65 -13.73 6.23
C GLN A 91 1.55 -14.62 7.48
N GLU A 92 0.46 -14.57 8.23
CA GLU A 92 0.26 -15.38 9.44
C GLU A 92 -1.02 -16.23 9.36
N MET A 93 -1.06 -17.19 8.44
CA MET A 93 -1.67 -18.54 8.57
C MET A 93 -1.74 -19.22 7.19
N GLN A 94 -0.75 -20.06 6.88
CA GLN A 94 -1.00 -21.42 6.39
C GLN A 94 0.23 -22.30 6.73
N PRO A 95 0.29 -22.88 7.94
CA PRO A 95 0.68 -24.27 8.03
C PRO A 95 -0.46 -25.14 7.44
N GLU A 96 -0.08 -26.24 6.81
CA GLU A 96 -0.91 -27.43 6.62
C GLU A 96 -1.90 -27.46 5.42
N ASN A 97 -1.41 -28.12 4.35
CA ASN A 97 -2.03 -29.26 3.68
C ASN A 97 -3.58 -29.38 3.66
N LYS A 98 -4.09 -29.46 2.42
CA LYS A 98 -5.31 -30.14 1.93
C LYS A 98 -6.51 -29.28 1.52
N ILE A 99 -6.83 -29.47 0.24
CA ILE A 99 -8.14 -29.47 -0.41
C ILE A 99 -8.76 -28.08 -0.63
N LEU A 100 -8.81 -27.69 -1.91
CA LEU A 100 -9.66 -26.61 -2.41
C LEU A 100 -11.13 -26.80 -1.99
N PRO A 101 -11.82 -25.71 -1.61
CA PRO A 101 -13.22 -25.58 -2.02
C PRO A 101 -13.61 -24.17 -2.48
N SER A 102 -14.13 -24.13 -3.70
CA SER A 102 -15.28 -23.34 -4.18
C SER A 102 -15.53 -21.95 -3.57
N GLU A 103 -14.97 -20.92 -4.19
CA GLU A 103 -15.69 -19.65 -4.38
C GLU A 103 -16.04 -19.54 -5.87
N LYS A 104 -17.26 -19.11 -6.17
CA LYS A 104 -17.75 -18.88 -7.54
C LYS A 104 -16.91 -17.80 -8.22
N PHE A 105 -15.79 -18.21 -8.79
CA PHE A 105 -15.00 -17.40 -9.70
C PHE A 105 -15.73 -17.37 -11.04
N ASP A 106 -16.12 -16.18 -11.49
CA ASP A 106 -16.80 -15.98 -12.77
C ASP A 106 -15.91 -16.51 -13.91
N TYR A 107 -16.33 -17.64 -14.48
CA TYR A 107 -15.51 -18.48 -15.36
C TYR A 107 -15.36 -17.88 -16.78
N LYS A 108 -15.95 -16.72 -17.06
CA LYS A 108 -15.89 -16.09 -18.40
C LYS A 108 -14.60 -15.31 -18.66
N ASP A 109 -13.89 -14.85 -17.64
CA ASP A 109 -12.68 -14.02 -17.79
C ASP A 109 -11.35 -14.77 -17.65
N LEU A 110 -11.37 -16.07 -17.32
CA LEU A 110 -10.14 -16.88 -17.18
C LEU A 110 -9.63 -17.49 -18.48
N LYS A 111 -10.29 -17.26 -19.62
CA LYS A 111 -9.86 -17.89 -20.89
C LYS A 111 -8.63 -17.26 -21.53
N THR A 112 -8.11 -16.14 -21.02
CA THR A 112 -6.99 -15.44 -21.66
C THR A 112 -5.99 -14.80 -20.70
N LYS A 113 -5.76 -15.38 -19.52
CA LYS A 113 -4.49 -15.18 -18.82
C LYS A 113 -3.65 -16.45 -18.94
N LYS A 114 -3.19 -16.70 -20.17
CA LYS A 114 -2.00 -17.53 -20.40
C LYS A 114 -0.88 -16.85 -19.60
N SER A 115 -0.61 -17.31 -18.39
CA SER A 115 0.61 -16.96 -17.70
C SER A 115 1.73 -17.40 -18.64
N THR A 116 2.38 -16.42 -19.29
CA THR A 116 3.52 -16.69 -20.15
C THR A 116 4.65 -17.11 -19.23
N SER A 117 4.69 -18.40 -18.89
CA SER A 117 5.79 -19.00 -18.18
C SER A 117 7.02 -18.95 -19.09
N TYR A 118 8.13 -18.44 -18.56
CA TYR A 118 9.36 -18.22 -19.29
C TYR A 118 10.54 -18.89 -18.59
N VAL A 119 11.62 -19.14 -19.34
CA VAL A 119 12.88 -19.73 -18.87
C VAL A 119 14.05 -18.87 -19.32
N ARG A 120 15.06 -18.69 -18.47
CA ARG A 120 16.27 -17.92 -18.79
C ARG A 120 17.36 -18.83 -19.33
N CYS A 121 17.92 -18.46 -20.48
CA CYS A 121 18.95 -19.23 -21.17
C CYS A 121 20.19 -19.42 -20.27
N HIS A 122 20.69 -20.65 -20.19
CA HIS A 122 21.90 -20.98 -19.44
C HIS A 122 23.16 -20.23 -19.93
N LYS A 123 23.25 -19.89 -21.24
CA LYS A 123 24.41 -19.19 -21.83
C LYS A 123 24.34 -17.67 -21.80
N CYS A 124 23.20 -17.08 -22.13
CA CYS A 124 23.10 -15.62 -22.40
C CYS A 124 22.02 -14.88 -21.59
N ASP A 125 21.38 -15.57 -20.64
CA ASP A 125 20.32 -15.03 -19.76
C ASP A 125 19.03 -14.56 -20.44
N THR A 126 18.94 -14.60 -21.76
CA THR A 126 17.71 -14.24 -22.48
C THR A 126 16.53 -15.08 -22.03
N GLU A 127 15.40 -14.41 -21.82
CA GLU A 127 14.11 -15.03 -21.53
C GLU A 127 13.51 -15.67 -22.79
N ASN A 128 13.22 -16.96 -22.70
CA ASN A 128 12.61 -17.77 -23.74
C ASN A 128 11.26 -18.30 -23.23
N GLU A 129 10.37 -18.63 -24.15
CA GLU A 129 9.12 -19.30 -23.82
C GLU A 129 9.39 -20.64 -23.13
N THR A 130 8.55 -21.03 -22.19
CA THR A 130 8.59 -22.39 -21.64
C THR A 130 8.38 -23.41 -22.76
N GLY A 131 9.25 -24.42 -22.81
CA GLY A 131 9.24 -25.44 -23.87
C GLY A 131 9.99 -25.05 -25.14
N ALA A 132 10.55 -23.84 -25.24
CA ALA A 132 11.45 -23.48 -26.34
C ALA A 132 12.64 -24.47 -26.38
N ARG A 133 12.90 -25.07 -27.55
CA ARG A 133 14.03 -26.02 -27.73
C ARG A 133 15.37 -25.31 -27.87
N THR A 134 15.35 -24.07 -28.37
CA THR A 134 16.54 -23.26 -28.65
C THR A 134 16.34 -21.83 -28.16
N CYS A 135 17.43 -21.18 -27.76
CA CYS A 135 17.40 -19.80 -27.32
C CYS A 135 17.20 -18.84 -28.50
N LYS A 136 16.21 -17.93 -28.40
CA LYS A 136 15.89 -16.93 -29.42
C LYS A 136 17.00 -15.92 -29.70
N ASN A 137 17.92 -15.73 -28.75
CA ASN A 137 19.04 -14.79 -28.88
C ASN A 137 20.35 -15.48 -29.28
N CYS A 138 20.82 -16.48 -28.52
CA CYS A 138 22.14 -17.09 -28.75
C CYS A 138 22.12 -18.46 -29.45
N GLY A 139 20.96 -18.99 -29.83
CA GLY A 139 20.83 -20.30 -30.49
C GLY A 139 21.14 -21.53 -29.63
N ALA A 140 21.48 -21.37 -28.34
CA ALA A 140 21.79 -22.49 -27.47
C ALA A 140 20.60 -23.44 -27.27
N SER A 141 20.86 -24.76 -27.25
CA SER A 141 19.84 -25.76 -26.91
C SER A 141 19.39 -25.61 -25.45
N LEU A 142 18.08 -25.59 -25.23
CA LEU A 142 17.45 -25.47 -23.90
C LEU A 142 16.89 -26.81 -23.41
N THR A 143 16.85 -27.83 -24.27
CA THR A 143 16.39 -29.18 -23.97
C THR A 143 17.34 -29.90 -23.01
N GLY A 144 16.79 -30.71 -22.10
CA GLY A 144 17.59 -31.51 -21.15
C GLY A 144 18.28 -30.69 -20.05
N LYS A 145 17.89 -29.42 -19.89
CA LYS A 145 18.41 -28.53 -18.85
C LYS A 145 17.49 -28.53 -17.63
N ARG A 146 18.07 -28.33 -16.44
CA ARG A 146 17.33 -28.23 -15.18
C ARG A 146 16.89 -26.78 -14.95
N LEU A 147 15.60 -26.56 -14.75
CA LEU A 147 15.06 -25.23 -14.44
C LEU A 147 15.21 -24.94 -12.94
N CYS A 148 15.85 -23.82 -12.60
CA CYS A 148 15.79 -23.29 -11.25
C CYS A 148 14.43 -22.62 -11.01
N THR A 149 13.65 -23.09 -10.04
CA THR A 149 12.33 -22.53 -9.71
C THR A 149 12.41 -21.13 -9.09
N TYR A 150 13.52 -20.81 -8.41
CA TYR A 150 13.73 -19.53 -7.72
C TYR A 150 14.08 -18.39 -8.68
N CYS A 151 15.03 -18.64 -9.59
CA CYS A 151 15.52 -17.61 -10.49
C CYS A 151 15.19 -17.88 -11.96
N ARG A 152 14.52 -18.98 -12.31
CA ARG A 152 14.17 -19.38 -13.69
C ARG A 152 15.34 -19.58 -14.66
N LYS A 153 16.59 -19.62 -14.18
CA LYS A 153 17.77 -19.95 -14.99
C LYS A 153 17.80 -21.44 -15.29
N LEU A 154 18.06 -21.80 -16.54
CA LEU A 154 18.38 -23.17 -16.93
C LEU A 154 19.82 -23.49 -16.52
N ASN A 155 20.01 -24.66 -15.93
CA ASN A 155 21.29 -25.20 -15.46
C ASN A 155 21.54 -26.56 -16.10
N GLU A 156 22.75 -27.09 -15.96
CA GLU A 156 23.04 -28.47 -16.37
C GLU A 156 22.23 -29.47 -15.52
N PRO A 157 21.84 -30.63 -16.07
CA PRO A 157 21.00 -31.61 -15.35
C PRO A 157 21.62 -32.05 -14.02
N ASP A 158 22.95 -32.20 -13.99
CA ASP A 158 23.70 -32.76 -12.86
C ASP A 158 24.23 -31.72 -11.87
N THR A 159 23.84 -30.44 -11.99
CA THR A 159 24.27 -29.43 -11.01
C THR A 159 23.49 -29.57 -9.71
N ARG A 160 24.21 -29.63 -8.58
CA ARG A 160 23.64 -29.55 -7.24
C ARG A 160 23.13 -28.15 -6.89
N PHE A 161 23.89 -27.11 -7.23
CA PHE A 161 23.49 -25.73 -6.96
C PHE A 161 23.22 -24.95 -8.25
N CYS A 162 22.25 -24.04 -8.21
CA CYS A 162 22.01 -23.13 -9.31
C CYS A 162 23.20 -22.19 -9.50
N LYS A 163 23.81 -22.18 -10.70
CA LYS A 163 24.97 -21.32 -11.02
C LYS A 163 24.66 -19.82 -11.00
N ASN A 164 23.38 -19.42 -10.97
CA ASN A 164 22.96 -18.02 -10.94
C ASN A 164 22.58 -17.53 -9.54
N CYS A 165 21.89 -18.34 -8.73
CA CYS A 165 21.35 -17.89 -7.43
C CYS A 165 21.80 -18.73 -6.23
N GLY A 166 22.57 -19.80 -6.44
CA GLY A 166 23.05 -20.67 -5.36
C GLY A 166 22.01 -21.61 -4.75
N HIS A 167 20.74 -21.58 -5.21
CA HIS A 167 19.70 -22.50 -4.73
C HIS A 167 20.14 -23.96 -4.87
N ASP A 168 20.10 -24.71 -3.77
CA ASP A 168 20.37 -26.15 -3.74
C ASP A 168 19.18 -26.90 -4.31
N PHE A 169 19.42 -27.63 -5.38
CA PHE A 169 18.45 -28.43 -6.06
C PHE A 169 18.10 -29.75 -5.34
N GLU A 170 18.81 -30.10 -4.27
CA GLU A 170 18.57 -31.28 -3.43
C GLU A 170 17.77 -30.95 -2.16
N LEU A 171 17.62 -29.66 -1.82
CA LEU A 171 16.76 -29.21 -0.72
C LEU A 171 15.34 -28.97 -1.26
N MET A 172 14.43 -29.90 -0.93
CA MET A 172 12.98 -29.75 -1.16
C MET A 172 12.33 -28.90 -0.06
#